data_AF-Q6YRG5-F1
#
_entry.id   AF-Q6YRG5-F1
#
_cell.length_a   1.000
_cell.length_b   1.000
_cell.length_c   1.000
_cell.angle_alpha   90.00
_cell.angle_beta   90.00
_cell.angle_gamma   90.00
#
_symmetry.space_group_name_H-M   'P 1'
#
loop_
_entity.id
_entity.type
_entity.pdbx_description
1 polymer ?
#
loop_
_entity_poly.entity_id
_entity_poly.type
_entity_poly.pdbx_seq_one_letter_code
_entity_poly.pdbx_strand_id
1 'polypeptide(L)' 'MRIQNLNQRTKLWYQHRKKYINASEVASITGLDPFRSMEQLVHDKLFGTTFTANQYNLLHPSYKVPFGDLGGF' A
#
# COMPACT_ATOMS: atom_id res chain seq x y z
N MET A 1 0.16 -18.78 13.37
CA MET A 1 -0.27 -17.80 12.34
C MET A 1 -1.39 -18.44 11.51
N ARG A 2 -2.60 -17.88 11.48
CA ARG A 2 -3.65 -18.38 10.56
C ARG A 2 -3.40 -17.78 9.18
N ILE A 3 -3.18 -18.63 8.18
CA ILE A 3 -3.07 -18.19 6.78
C ILE A 3 -4.47 -17.74 6.35
N GLN A 4 -4.61 -16.46 6.01
CA GLN A 4 -5.84 -15.92 5.43
C GLN A 4 -5.72 -15.98 3.90
N ASN A 5 -6.67 -16.59 3.20
CA ASN A 5 -6.75 -16.56 1.75
C ASN A 5 -7.21 -15.17 1.28
N LEU A 6 -6.28 -14.20 1.30
CA LEU A 6 -6.50 -12.84 0.84
C LEU A 6 -5.93 -12.69 -0.57
N ASN A 7 -6.83 -12.55 -1.54
CA ASN A 7 -6.42 -12.24 -2.91
C ASN A 7 -5.85 -10.83 -2.97
N GLN A 8 -4.64 -10.71 -3.52
CA GLN A 8 -3.98 -9.42 -3.69
C GLN A 8 -4.89 -8.47 -4.47
N ARG A 9 -4.81 -7.16 -4.17
CA ARG A 9 -5.58 -6.10 -4.84
C ARG A 9 -7.08 -6.10 -4.57
N THR A 10 -7.56 -6.90 -3.62
CA THR A 10 -8.95 -6.81 -3.14
C THR A 10 -9.08 -5.83 -1.98
N LYS A 11 -10.27 -5.27 -1.77
CA LYS A 11 -10.57 -4.38 -0.63
C LYS A 11 -10.20 -5.00 0.71
N LEU A 12 -10.52 -6.29 0.91
CA LEU A 12 -10.18 -7.03 2.13
C LEU A 12 -8.66 -7.14 2.33
N TRP A 13 -7.90 -7.37 1.26
CA TRP A 13 -6.43 -7.38 1.31
C TRP A 13 -5.86 -6.02 1.71
N TYR A 14 -6.39 -4.91 1.17
CA TYR A 14 -5.98 -3.56 1.58
C TYR A 14 -6.34 -3.26 3.04
N GLN A 15 -7.56 -3.60 3.46
CA GLN A 15 -7.99 -3.42 4.86
C GLN A 15 -7.14 -4.25 5.83
N HIS A 16 -6.75 -5.47 5.45
CA HIS A 16 -5.82 -6.27 6.23
C HIS A 16 -4.46 -5.58 6.37
N ARG A 17 -3.90 -5.08 5.25
CA ARG A 17 -2.60 -4.38 5.22
C ARG A 17 -2.57 -3.04 5.94
N LYS A 18 -3.72 -2.41 6.20
CA LYS A 18 -3.78 -1.22 7.07
C LYS A 18 -3.47 -1.55 8.54
N LYS A 19 -3.73 -2.78 8.99
CA LYS A 19 -3.59 -3.17 10.40
C LYS A 19 -2.16 -3.49 10.83
N TYR A 20 -1.24 -3.68 9.88
CA TYR A 20 0.12 -4.14 10.15
C TYR A 20 1.14 -3.32 9.37
N ILE A 21 2.37 -3.34 9.84
CA ILE A 21 3.52 -2.92 9.05
C ILE A 21 3.80 -3.99 7.99
N ASN A 22 3.91 -3.56 6.74
CA ASN A 22 4.17 -4.42 5.60
C ASN A 22 5.66 -4.40 5.23
N ALA A 23 6.13 -5.45 4.54
CA ALA A 23 7.52 -5.52 4.08
C ALA A 23 7.97 -4.28 3.27
N SER A 24 7.09 -3.75 2.42
CA SER A 24 7.30 -2.53 1.62
C SER A 24 7.39 -1.23 2.45
N GLU A 25 7.21 -1.29 3.76
CA GLU A 25 7.19 -0.14 4.66
C GLU A 25 8.35 -0.17 5.66
N VAL A 26 9.08 -1.28 5.73
CA VAL A 26 10.20 -1.45 6.67
C VAL A 26 11.31 -0.43 6.41
N ALA A 27 11.60 -0.12 5.14
CA ALA A 27 12.61 0.89 4.80
C ALA A 27 12.25 2.28 5.36
N SER A 28 10.96 2.64 5.39
CA SER A 28 10.51 3.93 5.93
C SER A 28 10.69 3.96 7.45
N ILE A 29 10.50 2.82 8.15
CA ILE A 29 10.71 2.69 9.60
C ILE A 29 12.19 2.77 9.95
N THR A 30 13.07 2.18 9.13
CA THR A 30 14.51 2.20 9.37
C THR A 30 15.17 3.50 8.90
N GLY A 31 14.42 4.45 8.34
CA GLY A 31 14.97 5.70 7.79
C GLY A 31 15.83 5.50 6.52
N LEU A 32 15.66 4.37 5.83
CA LEU A 32 16.40 4.02 4.61
C LEU A 32 15.57 4.18 3.33
N ASP A 33 14.31 4.61 3.46
CA ASP A 33 13.43 4.88 2.32
C ASP A 33 13.68 6.30 1.80
N PRO A 34 14.17 6.47 0.56
CA PRO A 34 14.46 7.79 0.00
C PRO A 34 13.20 8.52 -0.49
N PHE A 35 12.03 7.86 -0.47
CA PHE A 35 10.79 8.40 -1.05
C PHE A 35 9.71 8.70 0.00
N ARG A 36 9.79 8.10 1.19
CA ARG A 36 8.77 8.25 2.24
C ARG A 36 9.39 8.22 3.63
N SER A 37 9.07 9.22 4.45
CA SER A 37 9.49 9.26 5.85
C SER A 37 8.63 8.36 6.76
N MET A 38 9.10 8.12 7.99
CA MET A 38 8.32 7.38 8.99
C MET A 38 7.04 8.13 9.39
N GLU A 39 7.10 9.45 9.50
CA GLU A 39 5.95 10.30 9.82
C GLU A 39 4.87 10.19 8.75
N GLN A 40 5.27 10.23 7.48
CA GLN A 40 4.34 10.06 6.37
C GLN A 40 3.71 8.67 6.37
N LEU A 41 4.50 7.61 6.65
CA LEU A 41 3.97 6.26 6.82
C LEU A 41 2.93 6.18 7.95
N VAL A 42 3.20 6.79 9.11
CA VAL A 42 2.27 6.81 10.25
C VAL A 42 0.98 7.55 9.90
N HIS A 43 1.08 8.71 9.25
CA HIS A 43 -0.07 9.45 8.77
C HIS A 43 -0.94 8.58 7.84
N ASP A 44 -0.34 7.96 6.82
CA ASP A 44 -1.04 7.12 5.85
C ASP A 44 -1.72 5.90 6.51
N LYS A 45 -1.12 5.33 7.55
CA LYS A 45 -1.70 4.21 8.32
C LYS A 45 -2.95 4.62 9.10
N LEU A 46 -2.93 5.81 9.71
CA LEU A 46 -4.01 6.29 10.57
C LEU A 46 -5.17 6.85 9.74
N PHE A 47 -4.88 7.64 8.71
CA PHE A 47 -5.87 8.43 8.01
C PHE A 47 -6.19 7.89 6.61
N GLY A 48 -5.40 6.95 6.11
CA GLY A 48 -5.46 6.57 4.70
C GLY A 48 -4.63 7.53 3.85
N THR A 49 -4.51 7.17 2.58
CA THR A 49 -3.76 7.93 1.60
C THR A 49 -4.24 7.55 0.22
N THR A 50 -4.31 8.55 -0.66
CA THR A 50 -4.78 8.37 -2.02
C THR A 50 -3.59 8.01 -2.88
N PHE A 51 -3.55 6.78 -3.37
CA PHE A 51 -2.47 6.34 -4.25
C PHE A 51 -2.71 6.85 -5.68
N THR A 52 -1.85 7.74 -6.15
CA THR A 52 -1.84 8.18 -7.55
C THR A 52 -0.77 7.39 -8.31
N ALA A 53 -1.20 6.55 -9.24
CA ALA A 53 -0.27 5.78 -10.08
C ALA A 53 0.53 6.71 -10.99
N ASN A 54 1.83 6.45 -11.15
CA ASN A 54 2.70 7.13 -12.10
C ASN A 54 3.16 6.18 -13.23
N GLN A 55 3.95 6.68 -14.16
CA GLN A 55 4.47 5.90 -15.30
C GLN A 55 5.21 4.61 -14.87
N TYR A 56 5.94 4.62 -13.75
CA TYR A 56 6.66 3.45 -13.25
C TYR A 56 5.71 2.40 -12.68
N ASN A 57 4.57 2.82 -12.11
CA ASN A 57 3.54 1.88 -11.65
C ASN A 57 2.78 1.29 -12.85
N LEU A 58 2.37 2.12 -13.80
CA LEU A 58 1.51 1.72 -14.91
C LEU A 58 2.17 0.75 -15.90
N LEU A 59 3.49 0.83 -16.05
CA LEU A 59 4.26 -0.08 -16.90
C LEU A 59 4.42 -1.47 -16.30
N HIS A 60 4.17 -1.64 -14.99
CA HIS A 60 4.35 -2.92 -14.32
C HIS A 60 3.10 -3.81 -14.47
N PRO A 61 3.21 -5.08 -14.92
CA PRO A 61 2.07 -5.95 -15.23
C PRO A 61 1.07 -6.11 -14.06
N SER A 62 1.55 -6.04 -12.82
CA SER A 62 0.72 -6.16 -11.63
C SER A 62 -0.17 -4.95 -11.34
N TYR A 63 -0.03 -3.84 -12.06
CA TYR A 63 -0.81 -2.60 -11.86
C TYR A 63 -1.81 -2.33 -13.01
N LYS A 64 -1.85 -3.19 -14.04
CA LYS A 64 -2.75 -3.06 -15.23
C LYS A 64 -4.25 -3.25 -14.96
N VAL A 65 -4.66 -3.46 -13.72
CA VAL A 65 -6.10 -3.59 -13.37
C VAL A 65 -6.55 -2.23 -12.82
N PRO A 66 -7.71 -1.68 -13.18
CA PRO A 66 -8.04 -0.30 -12.87
C PRO A 66 -8.10 -0.11 -11.34
N PHE A 67 -7.27 0.80 -10.83
CA PHE A 67 -7.43 1.28 -9.45
C PHE A 67 -8.71 2.10 -9.26
N GLY A 68 -9.38 2.48 -10.37
CA GLY A 68 -10.59 3.31 -10.40
C GLY A 68 -11.85 2.69 -9.77
N ASP A 69 -11.93 1.37 -9.61
CA ASP A 69 -13.09 0.72 -8.96
C ASP A 69 -12.95 0.58 -7.44
N LEU A 70 -11.81 0.99 -6.89
CA LEU A 70 -11.59 1.05 -5.45
C LEU A 70 -11.60 2.53 -5.06
N GLY A 71 -12.81 3.11 -5.02
CA GLY A 71 -13.06 4.51 -4.68
C GLY A 71 -12.12 5.02 -3.59
N GLY A 72 -11.61 6.24 -3.81
CA GLY A 72 -10.54 6.90 -3.08
C GLY A 72 -10.30 6.37 -1.67
N PHE A 73 -9.09 5.88 -1.43
CA PHE A 73 -8.59 5.53 -0.11
C PHE A 73 -7.84 6.70 0.54
#